data_AF-A0A9E5TAB6-F1
#
_entry.id   AF-A0A9E5TAB6-F1
#
_cell.length_a   1.000
_cell.length_b   1.000
_cell.length_c   1.000
_cell.angle_alpha   90.00
_cell.angle_beta   90.00
_cell.angle_gamma   90.00
#
_symmetry.space_group_name_H-M   'P 1'
#
loop_
_entity.id
_entity.type
_entity.pdbx_description
1 polymer ?
#
loop_
_entity_poly.entity_id
_entity_poly.type
_entity_poly.pdbx_seq_one_letter_code
_entity_poly.pdbx_strand_id
1 'polypeptide(L)' 'YSRRLAVPQQRGAQRAVVQRGYGLFLQSGCGSCHMPTLITGDDPRAPDLSGQTFHPFTDLLLHDMGEGLADGRPD' A
#
# COMPACT_ATOMS: atom_id res chain seq x y z
N TYR A 1 3.62 15.74 -13.85
CA TYR A 1 2.87 14.73 -14.61
C TYR A 1 2.74 13.42 -13.82
N SER A 2 3.82 12.69 -13.54
CA SER A 2 3.77 11.36 -12.87
C SER A 2 3.06 11.34 -11.51
N ARG A 3 3.18 12.39 -10.68
CA ARG A 3 2.53 12.48 -9.36
C ARG A 3 0.99 12.51 -9.37
N ARG A 4 0.37 12.72 -10.54
CA ARG A 4 -1.09 12.88 -10.69
C ARG A 4 -1.73 11.73 -11.48
N LEU A 5 -0.97 10.67 -11.71
CA LEU A 5 -1.49 9.47 -12.36
C LEU A 5 -2.17 8.59 -11.30
N ALA A 6 -3.48 8.37 -11.44
CA ALA A 6 -4.22 7.49 -10.56
C ALA A 6 -3.99 6.01 -10.90
N VAL A 7 -4.16 5.14 -9.91
CA VAL A 7 -4.21 3.69 -10.14
C VAL A 7 -5.55 3.30 -10.79
N PRO A 8 -5.58 2.25 -11.63
CA PRO A 8 -6.85 1.72 -12.13
C PRO A 8 -7.73 1.22 -10.99
N GLN A 9 -9.05 1.30 -11.17
CA GLN A 9 -10.01 0.76 -10.21
C GLN A 9 -9.84 -0.76 -10.06
N GLN A 10 -9.92 -1.24 -8.82
CA GLN A 10 -9.88 -2.68 -8.53
C GLN A 10 -11.06 -3.39 -9.22
N ARG A 11 -10.75 -4.45 -9.98
CA ARG A 11 -11.77 -5.26 -10.65
C ARG A 11 -12.43 -6.22 -9.68
N GLY A 12 -13.76 -6.28 -9.71
CA GLY A 12 -14.53 -7.32 -9.00
C GLY A 12 -14.45 -7.25 -7.48
N ALA A 13 -14.20 -6.07 -6.89
CA ALA A 13 -14.06 -5.89 -5.45
C ALA A 13 -15.23 -6.50 -4.65
N GLN A 14 -16.46 -6.40 -5.14
CA GLN A 14 -17.65 -6.92 -4.46
C GLN A 14 -17.84 -8.45 -4.58
N ARG A 15 -17.02 -9.15 -5.37
CA ARG A 15 -17.13 -10.61 -5.51
C ARG A 15 -16.81 -11.25 -4.16
N ALA A 16 -17.67 -12.17 -3.72
CA ALA A 16 -17.51 -12.84 -2.42
C ALA A 16 -16.14 -13.51 -2.23
N VAL A 17 -15.55 -14.04 -3.31
CA VAL A 17 -14.19 -14.62 -3.25
C VAL A 17 -13.10 -13.59 -2.94
N VAL A 18 -13.22 -12.36 -3.46
CA VAL A 18 -12.26 -11.27 -3.21
C VAL A 18 -12.38 -10.81 -1.76
N GLN A 19 -13.61 -10.63 -1.27
CA GLN A 19 -13.87 -10.24 0.11
C GLN A 19 -13.37 -11.28 1.11
N ARG A 20 -13.59 -12.58 0.84
CA ARG A 20 -13.02 -13.66 1.65
C ARG A 20 -11.50 -13.65 1.64
N GLY A 21 -10.88 -13.45 0.48
CA GLY A 21 -9.43 -13.35 0.34
C GLY A 21 -8.85 -12.18 1.15
N TYR A 22 -9.50 -11.02 1.11
CA TYR A 22 -9.11 -9.87 1.93
C TYR A 22 -9.20 -10.17 3.43
N GLY A 23 -10.25 -10.85 3.87
CA GLY A 23 -10.37 -11.30 5.26
C GLY A 23 -9.24 -12.24 5.69
N LEU A 24 -8.87 -13.20 4.84
CA LEU A 24 -7.76 -14.11 5.11
C LEU A 24 -6.42 -13.37 5.15
N PHE A 25 -6.19 -12.47 4.21
CA PHE A 25 -4.99 -11.64 4.14
C PHE A 25 -4.74 -10.87 5.45
N LEU A 26 -5.79 -10.29 6.04
CA LEU A 26 -5.68 -9.62 7.33
C LEU A 26 -5.44 -10.61 8.48
N GLN A 27 -6.17 -11.73 8.50
CA GLN A 27 -6.04 -12.76 9.56
C GLN A 27 -4.65 -13.44 9.56
N SER A 28 -4.03 -13.59 8.40
CA SER A 28 -2.66 -14.11 8.27
C SER A 28 -1.57 -13.13 8.71
N GLY A 29 -1.94 -11.92 9.12
CA GLY A 29 -1.01 -10.88 9.55
C GLY A 29 -0.35 -10.11 8.38
N CYS A 30 -0.66 -10.42 7.12
CA CYS A 30 -0.04 -9.76 5.97
C CYS A 30 -0.24 -8.24 5.98
N GLY A 31 -1.38 -7.78 6.50
CA GLY A 31 -1.72 -6.36 6.63
C GLY A 31 -0.86 -5.57 7.62
N SER A 32 0.03 -6.19 8.39
CA SER A 32 0.93 -5.47 9.30
C SER A 32 1.97 -4.63 8.56
N CYS A 33 2.47 -5.13 7.43
CA CYS A 33 3.42 -4.42 6.55
C CYS A 33 2.78 -4.04 5.21
N HIS A 34 1.84 -4.85 4.71
CA HIS A 34 1.09 -4.56 3.48
C HIS A 34 -0.20 -3.81 3.77
N MET A 35 -0.07 -2.60 4.33
CA MET A 35 -1.18 -1.79 4.80
C MET A 35 -2.20 -1.47 3.68
N PRO A 36 -3.47 -1.90 3.81
CA PRO A 36 -4.44 -1.74 2.72
C PRO A 36 -4.83 -0.30 2.42
N THR A 37 -4.70 0.61 3.38
CA THR A 37 -5.14 2.00 3.26
C THR A 37 -4.15 2.92 3.93
N LEU A 38 -3.76 3.98 3.21
CA LEU A 38 -2.99 5.10 3.73
C LEU A 38 -3.70 6.41 3.36
N ILE A 39 -3.38 7.49 4.09
CA ILE A 39 -3.85 8.85 3.82
C ILE A 39 -2.62 9.71 3.58
N THR A 40 -2.60 10.47 2.50
CA THR A 40 -1.49 11.41 2.24
C THR A 40 -1.49 12.55 3.27
N GLY A 41 -0.28 13.01 3.62
CA GLY A 41 -0.12 14.19 4.46
C GLY A 41 -0.44 15.49 3.72
N ASP A 42 -0.40 16.61 4.43
CA ASP A 42 -0.56 17.93 3.83
C ASP A 42 0.66 18.34 2.99
N ASP A 43 0.43 18.78 1.74
CA ASP A 43 1.43 19.41 0.89
C ASP A 43 0.92 20.75 0.33
N PRO A 44 1.38 21.91 0.84
CA PRO A 44 0.98 23.23 0.33
C PRO A 44 1.28 23.46 -1.16
N ARG A 45 2.23 22.70 -1.74
CA ARG A 45 2.61 22.79 -3.16
C ARG A 45 1.76 21.88 -4.05
N ALA A 46 1.02 20.94 -3.46
CA ALA A 46 0.06 20.09 -4.14
C ALA A 46 -1.17 19.87 -3.25
N PRO A 47 -1.99 20.92 -3.00
CA PRO A 47 -3.16 20.81 -2.13
C PRO A 47 -4.18 19.78 -2.63
N ASP A 48 -4.19 19.51 -3.95
CA ASP A 48 -4.98 18.46 -4.59
C ASP A 48 -4.60 17.04 -4.16
N LEU A 49 -3.38 16.87 -3.64
CA LEU A 49 -2.86 15.59 -3.14
C LEU A 49 -2.89 15.50 -1.61
N SER A 50 -3.32 16.53 -0.89
CA SER A 50 -3.47 16.47 0.58
C SER A 50 -4.69 15.63 0.97
N GLY A 51 -4.57 14.86 2.07
CA GLY A 51 -5.69 14.14 2.69
C GLY A 51 -6.34 13.07 1.80
N GLN A 52 -5.63 12.60 0.77
CA GLN A 52 -6.13 11.60 -0.16
C GLN A 52 -6.05 10.22 0.48
N THR A 53 -7.19 9.54 0.58
CA THR A 53 -7.24 8.12 0.92
C THR A 53 -6.91 7.28 -0.30
N PHE A 54 -5.95 6.38 -0.18
CA PHE A 54 -5.56 5.46 -1.25
C PHE A 54 -5.24 4.07 -0.71
N HIS A 55 -5.18 3.07 -1.61
CA HIS A 55 -5.08 1.65 -1.21
C HIS A 55 -3.83 0.97 -1.76
N PRO A 56 -2.65 1.20 -1.17
CA PRO A 56 -1.37 0.80 -1.76
C PRO A 56 -0.89 -0.59 -1.36
N PHE A 57 -1.41 -1.18 -0.27
CA PHE A 57 -0.96 -2.48 0.26
C PHE A 57 0.56 -2.51 0.57
N THR A 58 1.06 -1.43 1.15
CA THR A 58 2.44 -1.26 1.63
C THR A 58 2.47 -0.20 2.72
N ASP A 59 3.43 -0.29 3.62
CA ASP A 59 3.77 0.71 4.64
C ASP A 59 4.83 1.72 4.17
N LEU A 60 5.38 1.54 2.96
CA LEU A 60 6.45 2.36 2.38
C LEU A 60 7.73 2.38 3.23
N LEU A 61 7.95 1.36 4.06
CA LEU A 61 9.15 1.21 4.86
C LEU A 61 10.10 0.17 4.24
N LEU A 62 11.36 0.24 4.65
CA LEU A 62 12.35 -0.80 4.35
C LEU A 62 12.35 -1.81 5.49
N HIS A 63 12.31 -3.08 5.15
CA HIS A 63 12.30 -4.19 6.12
C HIS A 63 13.51 -5.08 5.91
N ASP A 64 14.10 -5.55 7.00
CA ASP A 64 15.04 -6.66 6.96
C ASP A 64 14.26 -7.97 6.78
N MET A 65 14.43 -8.60 5.62
CA MET A 65 13.80 -9.86 5.25
C MET A 65 14.79 -11.03 5.30
N GLY A 66 15.95 -10.83 5.91
CA GLY A 66 17.05 -11.79 6.01
C GLY A 66 18.08 -11.65 4.89
N GLU A 67 19.25 -12.25 5.12
CA GLU A 67 20.45 -12.15 4.28
C GLU A 67 20.18 -12.46 2.80
N GLY A 68 19.34 -13.46 2.50
CA GLY A 68 19.04 -13.87 1.13
C GLY A 68 18.25 -12.84 0.30
N LEU A 69 17.69 -11.81 0.95
CA LEU A 69 16.95 -10.72 0.30
C LEU A 69 17.61 -9.35 0.54
N ALA A 70 18.79 -9.32 1.15
CA ALA A 70 19.55 -8.09 1.34
C ALA A 70 20.14 -7.60 0.02
N ASP A 71 20.17 -6.28 -0.20
CA ASP A 71 20.78 -5.67 -1.38
C ASP A 71 22.30 -5.42 -1.24
N GLY A 72 22.86 -5.78 -0.07
CA GLY A 72 24.30 -5.73 0.22
C GLY A 72 24.89 -4.32 0.21
N ARG A 73 24.05 -3.29 0.32
CA ARG A 73 24.53 -1.91 0.40
C ARG A 73 25.13 -1.64 1.79
N PRO A 74 26.24 -0.89 1.87
CA PRO A 74 26.68 -0.33 3.13
C PRO A 74 25.66 0.69 3.63
N ASP A 75 25.36 0.64 4.93
CA ASP A 75 24.51 1.61 5.64
C ASP A 75 25.16 3.00 5.73
#